data_AF-A0A848X409-F1
#
_entry.id   AF-A0A848X409-F1
#
_cell.length_a   1.000
_cell.length_b   1.000
_cell.length_c   1.000
_cell.angle_alpha   90.00
_cell.angle_beta   90.00
_cell.angle_gamma   90.00
#
_symmetry.space_group_name_H-M   'P 1'
#
loop_
_entity.id
_entity.type
_entity.pdbx_description
1 polymer ?
#
loop_
_entity_poly.entity_id
_entity_poly.type
_entity_poly.pdbx_seq_one_letter_code
_entity_poly.pdbx_strand_id
1 'polypeptide(L)'
;MSRLPVVLAIFCLLATGRPLEAQSTWSELVDLFHAWRDFERPTFVEGVPDYTAASMARQQRELREWKERLWSLDIEAWPVEQQIDWHLVRAEMNGLDFDLKIRRPWARDPAFYVMMYRSESDVPAHEGPVMHGWIDTWTFDHPLSDADAAELTDRFAAIPAVLDQARANLAGSNARDLWEAGIRSFRGQAADLRAYAGEVAGTSSELDGALAEAARASADFADWVEAELPGKTGPSGIGPEAYTWYMHNVHLSPYSWGEQLTLMRRELARSHASLRLEENRNRHLPPLERILTVDEYDRRLDQSVDRYMTFLEEEEVETVEEWMDAALRAVNGSFTPAAPGEIRNFFQEVIYRDPDAFRPHMHHWIELARMREDPHPSAIRATPSLYNIYDHRSEGLATGVEEMFMHLGLL
;
A
#
# COMPACT_ATOMS: atom_id res chain seq x y z
N MET A 1 75.79 -42.72 39.57
CA MET A 1 75.73 -43.44 38.28
C MET A 1 74.34 -44.03 38.14
N SER A 2 73.56 -43.51 37.18
CA SER A 2 72.51 -44.19 36.39
C SER A 2 71.58 -43.12 35.81
N ARG A 3 71.71 -42.89 34.51
CA ARG A 3 70.80 -42.05 33.71
C ARG A 3 69.68 -42.95 33.20
N LEU A 4 68.42 -42.65 33.54
CA LEU A 4 67.24 -43.15 32.83
C LEU A 4 66.81 -42.08 31.81
N PRO A 5 66.48 -42.43 30.55
CA PRO A 5 65.90 -41.47 29.63
C PRO A 5 64.38 -41.41 29.85
N VAL A 6 63.86 -40.19 30.02
CA VAL A 6 62.42 -39.90 29.97
C VAL A 6 62.03 -39.75 28.50
N VAL A 7 61.13 -40.61 28.03
CA VAL A 7 60.50 -40.51 26.71
C VAL A 7 59.38 -39.47 26.80
N LEU A 8 59.52 -38.38 26.05
CA LEU A 8 58.49 -37.35 25.92
C LEU A 8 57.55 -37.78 24.78
N ALA A 9 56.31 -38.15 25.11
CA ALA A 9 55.27 -38.41 24.12
C ALA A 9 54.63 -37.07 23.69
N ILE A 10 54.80 -36.71 22.42
CA ILE A 10 54.13 -35.57 21.79
C ILE A 10 52.72 -36.04 21.40
N PHE A 11 51.69 -35.52 22.08
CA PHE A 11 50.31 -35.62 21.62
C PHE A 11 50.07 -34.54 20.55
N CYS A 12 50.02 -34.95 19.28
CA CYS A 12 49.47 -34.10 18.23
C CYS A 12 47.94 -34.03 18.41
N LEU A 13 47.44 -32.92 18.95
CA LEU A 13 46.04 -32.55 18.76
C LEU A 13 45.84 -32.22 17.28
N LEU A 14 45.23 -33.14 16.54
CA LEU A 14 44.60 -32.83 15.26
C LEU A 14 43.39 -31.93 15.56
N ALA A 15 43.58 -30.62 15.43
CA ALA A 15 42.47 -29.69 15.33
C ALA A 15 41.72 -30.02 14.03
N THR A 16 40.61 -30.74 14.15
CA THR A 16 39.62 -30.84 13.09
C THR A 16 39.03 -29.45 12.92
N GLY A 17 39.60 -28.66 12.00
CA GLY A 17 38.97 -27.42 11.57
C GLY A 17 37.56 -27.76 11.09
N ARG A 18 36.54 -27.23 11.78
CA ARG A 18 35.22 -27.13 11.16
C ARG A 18 35.43 -26.38 9.84
N PRO A 19 34.83 -26.81 8.72
CA PRO A 19 34.79 -25.95 7.55
C PRO A 19 34.23 -24.61 8.00
N LEU A 20 34.90 -23.51 7.65
CA LEU A 20 34.29 -22.19 7.72
C LEU A 20 33.02 -22.31 6.87
N GLU A 21 31.86 -22.37 7.51
CA GLU A 21 30.60 -22.14 6.81
C GLU A 21 30.76 -20.81 6.11
N ALA A 22 30.50 -20.80 4.79
CA ALA A 22 30.56 -19.58 4.02
C ALA A 22 29.60 -18.59 4.67
N GLN A 23 30.14 -17.46 5.14
CA GLN A 23 29.34 -16.44 5.80
C GLN A 23 28.33 -15.91 4.80
N SER A 24 27.06 -15.90 5.17
CA SER A 24 26.00 -15.38 4.31
C SER A 24 26.29 -13.93 3.95
N THR A 25 26.00 -13.54 2.72
CA THR A 25 26.27 -12.19 2.22
C THR A 25 24.98 -11.44 1.91
N TRP A 26 25.04 -10.11 1.97
CA TRP A 26 23.90 -9.27 1.55
C TRP A 26 23.51 -9.48 0.09
N SER A 27 24.46 -9.82 -0.79
CA SER A 27 24.16 -10.17 -2.19
C SER A 27 23.26 -11.41 -2.29
N GLU A 28 23.45 -12.41 -1.43
CA GLU A 28 22.59 -13.60 -1.39
C GLU A 28 21.16 -13.25 -0.93
N LEU A 29 21.00 -12.28 -0.05
CA LEU A 29 19.67 -11.76 0.32
C LEU A 29 19.00 -11.05 -0.85
N VAL A 30 19.74 -10.23 -1.61
CA VAL A 30 19.20 -9.53 -2.79
C VAL A 30 18.76 -10.54 -3.86
N ASP A 31 19.57 -11.55 -4.14
CA ASP A 31 19.20 -12.64 -5.06
C ASP A 31 17.97 -13.40 -4.57
N LEU A 32 17.90 -13.70 -3.26
CA LEU A 32 16.73 -14.31 -2.65
C LEU A 32 15.49 -13.43 -2.78
N PHE A 33 15.62 -12.12 -2.57
CA PHE A 33 14.53 -11.16 -2.69
C PHE A 33 13.95 -11.12 -4.10
N HIS A 34 14.78 -11.04 -5.13
CA HIS A 34 14.29 -11.05 -6.51
C HIS A 34 13.55 -12.36 -6.84
N ALA A 35 14.13 -13.50 -6.46
CA ALA A 35 13.48 -14.80 -6.66
C ALA A 35 12.19 -14.95 -5.82
N TRP A 36 12.15 -14.32 -4.63
CA TRP A 36 10.96 -14.27 -3.79
C TRP A 36 9.82 -13.48 -4.45
N ARG A 37 10.12 -12.33 -5.09
CA ARG A 37 9.10 -11.52 -5.79
C ARG A 37 8.48 -12.29 -6.95
N ASP A 38 9.27 -13.10 -7.66
CA ASP A 38 8.75 -13.98 -8.71
C ASP A 38 7.86 -15.10 -8.16
N PHE A 39 8.19 -15.66 -6.99
CA PHE A 39 7.39 -16.70 -6.34
C PHE A 39 6.09 -16.18 -5.71
N GLU A 40 6.12 -14.98 -5.14
CA GLU A 40 4.96 -14.36 -4.51
C GLU A 40 3.85 -14.10 -5.54
N ARG A 41 4.24 -13.69 -6.75
CA ARG A 41 3.32 -13.42 -7.85
C ARG A 41 2.63 -14.71 -8.32
N PRO A 42 1.28 -14.73 -8.48
CA PRO A 42 0.58 -15.88 -9.01
C PRO A 42 0.91 -16.10 -10.49
N THR A 43 0.76 -17.34 -10.94
CA THR A 43 0.78 -17.66 -12.38
C THR A 43 -0.41 -17.04 -13.09
N PHE A 44 -0.20 -16.57 -14.32
CA PHE A 44 -1.27 -16.04 -15.18
C PHE A 44 -1.66 -17.08 -16.24
N VAL A 45 -2.96 -17.29 -16.41
CA VAL A 45 -3.53 -18.16 -17.44
C VAL A 45 -4.44 -17.29 -18.31
N GLU A 46 -4.06 -17.07 -19.57
CA GLU A 46 -4.83 -16.22 -20.50
C GLU A 46 -5.15 -14.83 -19.93
N GLY A 47 -4.16 -14.19 -19.28
CA GLY A 47 -4.32 -12.87 -18.65
C GLY A 47 -4.98 -12.88 -17.27
N VAL A 48 -5.48 -14.03 -16.80
CA VAL A 48 -6.13 -14.17 -15.49
C VAL A 48 -5.12 -14.68 -14.45
N PRO A 49 -4.88 -13.96 -13.34
CA PRO A 49 -4.06 -14.48 -12.23
C PRO A 49 -4.77 -15.63 -11.52
N ASP A 50 -4.03 -16.71 -11.26
CA ASP A 50 -4.56 -17.94 -10.65
C ASP A 50 -4.56 -17.87 -9.10
N TYR A 51 -5.67 -17.38 -8.55
CA TYR A 51 -6.00 -17.42 -7.12
C TYR A 51 -6.90 -18.60 -6.74
N THR A 52 -6.97 -19.64 -7.56
CA THR A 52 -7.79 -20.81 -7.24
C THR A 52 -7.32 -21.47 -5.94
N ALA A 53 -8.24 -22.15 -5.25
CA ALA A 53 -7.92 -22.87 -4.02
C ALA A 53 -6.74 -23.85 -4.19
N ALA A 54 -6.59 -24.46 -5.36
CA ALA A 54 -5.47 -25.36 -5.67
C ALA A 54 -4.13 -24.62 -5.77
N SER A 55 -4.11 -23.46 -6.45
CA SER A 55 -2.94 -22.60 -6.57
C SER A 55 -2.50 -22.05 -5.21
N MET A 56 -3.43 -21.51 -4.43
CA MET A 56 -3.14 -20.97 -3.09
C MET A 56 -2.67 -22.07 -2.13
N ALA A 57 -3.26 -23.26 -2.17
CA ALA A 57 -2.78 -24.39 -1.37
C ALA A 57 -1.38 -24.87 -1.79
N ARG A 58 -1.02 -24.77 -3.08
CA ARG A 58 0.35 -25.06 -3.57
C ARG A 58 1.33 -24.02 -3.04
N GLN A 59 1.02 -22.73 -3.22
CA GLN A 59 1.86 -21.64 -2.75
C GLN A 59 2.10 -21.72 -1.24
N GLN A 60 1.08 -22.07 -0.45
CA GLN A 60 1.22 -22.29 0.99
C GLN A 60 2.20 -23.42 1.37
N ARG A 61 2.24 -24.51 0.59
CA ARG A 61 3.19 -25.60 0.84
C ARG A 61 4.62 -25.18 0.52
N GLU A 62 4.79 -24.50 -0.61
CA GLU A 62 6.10 -24.06 -1.12
C GLU A 62 6.69 -22.90 -0.29
N LEU A 63 5.85 -22.03 0.29
CA LEU A 63 6.27 -20.91 1.14
C LEU A 63 7.19 -21.35 2.29
N ARG A 64 7.01 -22.57 2.81
CA ARG A 64 7.87 -23.11 3.86
C ARG A 64 9.35 -23.12 3.45
N GLU A 65 9.64 -23.54 2.22
CA GLU A 65 11.01 -23.63 1.72
C GLU A 65 11.65 -22.24 1.56
N TRP A 66 10.86 -21.23 1.16
CA TRP A 66 11.31 -19.84 1.09
C TRP A 66 11.66 -19.26 2.45
N LYS A 67 10.83 -19.52 3.46
CA LYS A 67 11.14 -19.15 4.84
C LYS A 67 12.39 -19.90 5.33
N GLU A 68 12.53 -21.19 5.06
CA GLU A 68 13.75 -21.92 5.44
C GLU A 68 15.02 -21.33 4.80
N ARG A 69 14.95 -20.92 3.52
CA ARG A 69 16.06 -20.21 2.83
C ARG A 69 16.41 -18.89 3.51
N LEU A 70 15.43 -18.01 3.76
CA LEU A 70 15.70 -16.72 4.40
C LEU A 70 16.31 -16.89 5.80
N TRP A 71 15.79 -17.81 6.61
CA TRP A 71 16.27 -18.07 7.97
C TRP A 71 17.64 -18.76 8.04
N SER A 72 18.11 -19.33 6.93
CA SER A 72 19.46 -19.89 6.84
C SER A 72 20.56 -18.84 6.69
N LEU A 73 20.20 -17.59 6.40
CA LEU A 73 21.15 -16.49 6.30
C LEU A 73 21.57 -16.03 7.71
N ASP A 74 22.86 -16.14 8.04
CA ASP A 74 23.41 -15.59 9.29
C ASP A 74 23.69 -14.10 9.13
N ILE A 75 22.85 -13.30 9.79
CA ILE A 75 22.90 -11.83 9.71
C ILE A 75 23.52 -11.17 10.95
N GLU A 76 23.93 -11.92 11.97
CA GLU A 76 24.34 -11.33 13.26
C GLU A 76 25.53 -10.37 13.12
N ALA A 77 26.43 -10.69 12.20
CA ALA A 77 27.62 -9.91 11.90
C ALA A 77 27.43 -8.90 10.76
N TRP A 78 26.24 -8.79 10.17
CA TRP A 78 25.97 -7.82 9.11
C TRP A 78 25.87 -6.40 9.67
N PRO A 79 26.22 -5.37 8.89
CA PRO A 79 25.81 -3.99 9.18
C PRO A 79 24.30 -3.86 9.40
N VAL A 80 23.88 -2.92 10.25
CA VAL A 80 22.48 -2.77 10.67
C VAL A 80 21.55 -2.54 9.48
N GLU A 81 21.98 -1.74 8.51
CA GLU A 81 21.22 -1.44 7.29
C GLU A 81 20.95 -2.70 6.44
N GLN A 82 21.82 -3.70 6.51
CA GLN A 82 21.63 -4.98 5.83
C GLN A 82 20.75 -5.93 6.65
N GLN A 83 20.81 -5.85 7.98
CA GLN A 83 19.87 -6.57 8.86
C GLN A 83 18.43 -6.05 8.69
N ILE A 84 18.27 -4.73 8.50
CA ILE A 84 16.98 -4.11 8.17
C ILE A 84 16.40 -4.72 6.89
N ASP A 85 17.21 -4.80 5.82
CA ASP A 85 16.79 -5.41 4.57
C ASP A 85 16.31 -6.86 4.76
N TRP A 86 17.04 -7.66 5.56
CA TRP A 86 16.62 -9.02 5.89
C TRP A 86 15.27 -9.06 6.62
N HIS A 87 15.05 -8.15 7.57
CA HIS A 87 13.79 -8.05 8.29
C HIS A 87 12.62 -7.59 7.43
N LEU A 88 12.86 -6.78 6.40
CA LEU A 88 11.84 -6.38 5.42
C LEU A 88 11.41 -7.59 4.55
N VAL A 89 12.37 -8.37 4.06
CA VAL A 89 12.05 -9.62 3.33
C VAL A 89 11.30 -10.61 4.23
N ARG A 90 11.69 -10.72 5.51
CA ARG A 90 10.95 -11.52 6.50
C ARG A 90 9.51 -11.04 6.66
N ALA A 91 9.29 -9.73 6.73
CA ALA A 91 7.97 -9.14 6.88
C ALA A 91 7.08 -9.46 5.66
N GLU A 92 7.61 -9.39 4.43
CA GLU A 92 6.86 -9.78 3.24
C GLU A 92 6.47 -11.27 3.26
N MET A 93 7.42 -12.16 3.57
CA MET A 93 7.12 -13.60 3.67
C MET A 93 6.08 -13.91 4.76
N ASN A 94 6.07 -13.13 5.84
CA ASN A 94 5.05 -13.23 6.88
C ASN A 94 3.70 -12.67 6.43
N GLY A 95 3.68 -11.63 5.60
CA GLY A 95 2.47 -11.09 4.97
C GLY A 95 1.77 -12.15 4.11
N LEU A 96 2.52 -12.81 3.22
CA LEU A 96 1.96 -13.91 2.41
C LEU A 96 1.45 -15.07 3.28
N ASP A 97 2.23 -15.46 4.30
CA ASP A 97 1.84 -16.53 5.21
C ASP A 97 0.53 -16.20 5.95
N PHE A 98 0.39 -14.95 6.37
CA PHE A 98 -0.82 -14.44 7.02
C PHE A 98 -2.02 -14.46 6.09
N ASP A 99 -1.84 -14.08 4.83
CA ASP A 99 -2.89 -14.12 3.83
C ASP A 99 -3.35 -15.54 3.54
N LEU A 100 -2.41 -16.47 3.33
CA LEU A 100 -2.70 -17.89 3.09
C LEU A 100 -3.42 -18.58 4.23
N LYS A 101 -3.14 -18.20 5.49
CA LYS A 101 -3.69 -18.87 6.66
C LYS A 101 -4.92 -18.17 7.25
N ILE A 102 -4.89 -16.85 7.32
CA ILE A 102 -5.79 -16.06 8.15
C ILE A 102 -6.66 -15.13 7.31
N ARG A 103 -6.05 -14.15 6.64
CA ARG A 103 -6.81 -13.07 5.96
C ARG A 103 -7.55 -13.58 4.73
N ARG A 104 -6.90 -14.39 3.90
CA ARG A 104 -7.45 -15.04 2.69
C ARG A 104 -8.31 -14.10 1.82
N PRO A 105 -7.77 -12.96 1.37
CA PRO A 105 -8.55 -11.94 0.69
C PRO A 105 -9.31 -12.48 -0.53
N TRP A 106 -8.66 -13.29 -1.39
CA TRP A 106 -9.29 -13.95 -2.55
C TRP A 106 -10.53 -14.79 -2.21
N ALA A 107 -10.60 -15.35 -1.01
CA ALA A 107 -11.70 -16.22 -0.59
C ALA A 107 -12.70 -15.54 0.36
N ARG A 108 -12.48 -14.27 0.72
CA ARG A 108 -13.30 -13.56 1.71
C ARG A 108 -13.86 -12.23 1.22
N ASP A 109 -13.08 -11.48 0.46
CA ASP A 109 -13.34 -10.10 0.13
C ASP A 109 -13.64 -9.94 -1.37
N PRO A 110 -14.87 -9.59 -1.77
CA PRO A 110 -15.13 -9.28 -3.16
C PRO A 110 -14.25 -8.14 -3.68
N ALA A 111 -13.96 -7.10 -2.88
CA ALA A 111 -13.19 -5.94 -3.33
C ALA A 111 -11.75 -6.26 -3.72
N PHE A 112 -11.20 -7.40 -3.28
CA PHE A 112 -9.90 -7.92 -3.73
C PHE A 112 -9.81 -8.03 -5.27
N TYR A 113 -10.95 -8.25 -5.93
CA TYR A 113 -11.06 -8.46 -7.37
C TYR A 113 -11.27 -7.18 -8.19
N VAL A 114 -11.18 -6.00 -7.56
CA VAL A 114 -11.13 -4.73 -8.30
C VAL A 114 -9.83 -4.68 -9.10
N MET A 115 -9.96 -4.35 -10.37
CA MET A 115 -8.85 -4.31 -11.32
C MET A 115 -8.58 -2.91 -11.86
N MET A 116 -9.52 -1.97 -11.86
CA MET A 116 -9.28 -0.66 -12.47
C MET A 116 -9.03 0.43 -11.41
N TYR A 117 -7.94 1.17 -11.57
CA TYR A 117 -7.60 2.33 -10.75
C TYR A 117 -7.28 3.52 -11.66
N ARG A 118 -7.93 4.66 -11.38
CA ARG A 118 -7.87 5.86 -12.22
C ARG A 118 -6.88 6.92 -11.74
N SER A 119 -6.25 6.70 -10.60
CA SER A 119 -5.34 7.66 -9.97
C SER A 119 -4.23 6.91 -9.24
N GLU A 120 -3.07 7.55 -9.12
CA GLU A 120 -1.95 7.04 -8.33
C GLU A 120 -2.37 6.91 -6.86
N SER A 121 -1.90 5.84 -6.21
CA SER A 121 -2.06 5.66 -4.76
C SER A 121 -1.09 6.58 -4.03
N ASP A 122 -1.48 7.08 -2.86
CA ASP A 122 -0.66 7.84 -1.91
C ASP A 122 0.48 7.03 -1.26
N VAL A 123 0.52 5.72 -1.52
CA VAL A 123 1.63 4.83 -1.19
C VAL A 123 2.17 4.11 -2.44
N PRO A 124 3.42 3.62 -2.43
CA PRO A 124 4.08 3.09 -3.65
C PRO A 124 3.43 1.85 -4.27
N ALA A 125 2.64 1.09 -3.50
CA ALA A 125 1.81 0.00 -3.97
C ALA A 125 0.42 0.14 -3.35
N HIS A 126 -0.65 -0.08 -4.12
CA HIS A 126 -2.04 0.14 -3.70
C HIS A 126 -2.34 -0.34 -2.27
N GLU A 127 -3.03 0.49 -1.50
CA GLU A 127 -3.41 0.15 -0.14
C GLU A 127 -4.39 -1.02 -0.08
N GLY A 128 -4.10 -1.95 0.83
CA GLY A 128 -4.98 -3.06 1.15
C GLY A 128 -4.70 -4.29 0.30
N PRO A 129 -5.52 -5.34 0.46
CA PRO A 129 -5.38 -6.53 -0.37
C PRO A 129 -5.84 -6.24 -1.79
N VAL A 130 -4.89 -6.14 -2.72
CA VAL A 130 -5.17 -6.02 -4.16
C VAL A 130 -4.70 -7.26 -4.92
N MET A 131 -5.46 -7.66 -5.94
CA MET A 131 -5.06 -8.76 -6.81
C MET A 131 -4.00 -8.30 -7.81
N HIS A 132 -2.90 -9.05 -7.93
CA HIS A 132 -1.98 -8.91 -9.07
C HIS A 132 -2.71 -8.79 -10.42
N GLY A 133 -2.21 -7.94 -11.32
CA GLY A 133 -2.82 -7.74 -12.65
C GLY A 133 -3.87 -6.62 -12.72
N TRP A 134 -3.97 -5.78 -11.68
CA TRP A 134 -4.72 -4.52 -11.75
C TRP A 134 -4.21 -3.61 -12.88
N ILE A 135 -4.99 -2.59 -13.23
CA ILE A 135 -4.85 -1.69 -14.37
C ILE A 135 -4.89 -0.27 -13.83
N ASP A 136 -3.72 0.35 -13.78
CA ASP A 136 -3.53 1.76 -13.45
C ASP A 136 -3.68 2.59 -14.73
N THR A 137 -4.88 3.12 -15.01
CA THR A 137 -5.10 3.85 -16.27
C THR A 137 -4.37 5.20 -16.30
N TRP A 138 -3.98 5.72 -15.13
CA TRP A 138 -3.24 6.97 -15.00
C TRP A 138 -1.79 6.89 -15.48
N THR A 139 -1.23 5.67 -15.64
CA THR A 139 0.14 5.49 -16.16
C THR A 139 0.23 5.56 -17.68
N PHE A 140 -0.90 5.72 -18.37
CA PHE A 140 -0.96 5.79 -19.83
C PHE A 140 -1.05 7.24 -20.29
N ASP A 141 -0.29 7.57 -21.33
CA ASP A 141 -0.39 8.87 -21.99
C ASP A 141 -1.68 8.95 -22.81
N HIS A 142 -2.31 10.12 -22.79
CA HIS A 142 -3.51 10.41 -23.59
C HIS A 142 -3.25 11.53 -24.60
N PRO A 143 -3.72 11.40 -25.86
CA PRO A 143 -4.48 10.27 -26.42
C PRO A 143 -3.63 8.99 -26.51
N LEU A 144 -4.27 7.84 -26.31
CA LEU A 144 -3.61 6.53 -26.30
C LEU A 144 -2.92 6.25 -27.65
N SER A 145 -1.75 5.61 -27.59
CA SER A 145 -1.15 5.01 -28.78
C SER A 145 -1.86 3.72 -29.19
N ASP A 146 -1.67 3.27 -30.44
CA ASP A 146 -2.21 1.97 -30.90
C ASP A 146 -1.69 0.80 -30.05
N ALA A 147 -0.46 0.89 -29.56
CA ALA A 147 0.16 -0.14 -28.72
C ALA A 147 -0.49 -0.16 -27.32
N ASP A 148 -0.69 1.00 -26.71
CA ASP A 148 -1.36 1.11 -25.42
C ASP A 148 -2.83 0.69 -25.50
N ALA A 149 -3.51 1.05 -26.59
CA ALA A 149 -4.88 0.62 -26.84
C ALA A 149 -4.98 -0.90 -26.97
N ALA A 150 -4.03 -1.56 -27.65
CA ALA A 150 -3.97 -3.01 -27.76
C ALA A 150 -3.68 -3.67 -26.40
N GLU A 151 -2.72 -3.15 -25.63
CA GLU A 151 -2.44 -3.66 -24.27
C GLU A 151 -3.67 -3.56 -23.36
N LEU A 152 -4.31 -2.39 -23.32
CA LEU A 152 -5.50 -2.18 -22.51
C LEU A 152 -6.66 -3.06 -22.96
N THR A 153 -6.80 -3.31 -24.27
CA THR A 153 -7.80 -4.25 -24.80
C THR A 153 -7.63 -5.63 -24.18
N ASP A 154 -6.42 -6.19 -24.21
CA ASP A 154 -6.13 -7.51 -23.67
C ASP A 154 -6.37 -7.57 -22.15
N ARG A 155 -5.97 -6.53 -21.42
CA ARG A 155 -6.12 -6.45 -19.96
C ARG A 155 -7.57 -6.31 -19.51
N PHE A 156 -8.36 -5.44 -20.16
CA PHE A 156 -9.79 -5.29 -19.84
C PHE A 156 -10.60 -6.52 -20.28
N ALA A 157 -10.21 -7.18 -21.38
CA ALA A 157 -10.85 -8.43 -21.82
C ALA A 157 -10.71 -9.58 -20.82
N ALA A 158 -9.73 -9.53 -19.90
CA ALA A 158 -9.57 -10.54 -18.85
C ALA A 158 -10.57 -10.38 -17.68
N ILE A 159 -11.18 -9.20 -17.49
CA ILE A 159 -12.06 -8.90 -16.34
C ILE A 159 -13.20 -9.92 -16.19
N PRO A 160 -13.97 -10.28 -17.23
CA PRO A 160 -15.05 -11.26 -17.09
C PRO A 160 -14.57 -12.60 -16.52
N ALA A 161 -13.44 -13.12 -17.03
CA ALA A 161 -12.88 -14.40 -16.57
C ALA A 161 -12.32 -14.31 -15.13
N VAL A 162 -11.75 -13.17 -14.75
CA VAL A 162 -11.36 -12.88 -13.36
C VAL A 162 -12.59 -12.95 -12.44
N LEU A 163 -13.71 -12.34 -12.83
CA LEU A 163 -14.92 -12.30 -12.02
C LEU A 163 -15.64 -13.66 -11.93
N ASP A 164 -15.53 -14.50 -12.96
CA ASP A 164 -15.98 -15.89 -12.88
C ASP A 164 -15.15 -16.69 -11.86
N GLN A 165 -13.82 -16.51 -11.86
CA GLN A 165 -12.96 -17.11 -10.84
C GLN A 165 -13.30 -16.58 -9.43
N ALA A 166 -13.57 -15.28 -9.30
CA ALA A 166 -13.95 -14.64 -8.04
C ALA A 166 -15.20 -15.30 -7.45
N ARG A 167 -16.24 -15.57 -8.26
CA ARG A 167 -17.45 -16.28 -7.80
C ARG A 167 -17.14 -17.64 -7.19
N ALA A 168 -16.25 -18.40 -7.84
CA ALA A 168 -15.86 -19.72 -7.34
C ALA A 168 -15.07 -19.62 -6.02
N ASN A 169 -14.11 -18.69 -5.93
CA ASN A 169 -13.28 -18.50 -4.75
C ASN A 169 -14.08 -17.97 -3.54
N LEU A 170 -15.05 -17.08 -3.79
CA LEU A 170 -15.87 -16.45 -2.76
C LEU A 170 -17.08 -17.30 -2.31
N ALA A 171 -17.38 -18.42 -2.98
CA ALA A 171 -18.56 -19.24 -2.71
C ALA A 171 -18.68 -19.68 -1.23
N GLY A 172 -17.54 -19.89 -0.55
CA GLY A 172 -17.49 -20.25 0.87
C GLY A 172 -17.38 -19.07 1.84
N SER A 173 -17.34 -17.82 1.35
CA SER A 173 -17.18 -16.63 2.20
C SER A 173 -18.44 -16.34 3.01
N ASN A 174 -18.24 -15.83 4.22
CA ASN A 174 -19.31 -15.38 5.12
C ASN A 174 -19.00 -14.01 5.76
N ALA A 175 -18.03 -13.24 5.24
CA ALA A 175 -17.61 -11.97 5.85
C ALA A 175 -18.55 -10.81 5.43
N ARG A 176 -19.60 -10.55 6.21
CA ARG A 176 -20.70 -9.65 5.78
C ARG A 176 -20.23 -8.25 5.37
N ASP A 177 -19.45 -7.58 6.20
CA ASP A 177 -19.08 -6.18 5.94
C ASP A 177 -18.19 -6.04 4.70
N LEU A 178 -17.34 -7.04 4.41
CA LEU A 178 -16.50 -7.06 3.21
C LEU A 178 -17.37 -7.23 1.96
N TRP A 179 -18.41 -8.07 2.03
CA TRP A 179 -19.38 -8.20 0.93
C TRP A 179 -20.16 -6.90 0.70
N GLU A 180 -20.60 -6.25 1.77
CA GLU A 180 -21.30 -4.98 1.69
C GLU A 180 -20.42 -3.88 1.07
N ALA A 181 -19.15 -3.80 1.47
CA ALA A 181 -18.18 -2.90 0.87
C ALA A 181 -17.92 -3.24 -0.61
N GLY A 182 -17.80 -4.52 -0.93
CA GLY A 182 -17.56 -5.02 -2.29
C GLY A 182 -18.61 -4.59 -3.30
N ILE A 183 -19.88 -4.44 -2.89
CA ILE A 183 -20.92 -3.87 -3.76
C ILE A 183 -20.51 -2.46 -4.21
N ARG A 184 -20.15 -1.58 -3.27
CA ARG A 184 -19.74 -0.21 -3.59
C ARG A 184 -18.52 -0.20 -4.50
N SER A 185 -17.51 -1.03 -4.21
CA SER A 185 -16.29 -1.12 -5.02
C SER A 185 -16.59 -1.50 -6.47
N PHE A 186 -17.46 -2.49 -6.72
CA PHE A 186 -17.79 -2.90 -8.09
C PHE A 186 -18.78 -1.99 -8.81
N ARG A 187 -19.67 -1.31 -8.08
CA ARG A 187 -20.46 -0.21 -8.68
C ARG A 187 -19.54 0.93 -9.10
N GLY A 188 -18.53 1.26 -8.29
CA GLY A 188 -17.47 2.21 -8.59
C GLY A 188 -16.69 1.82 -9.84
N GLN A 189 -16.08 0.63 -9.85
CA GLN A 189 -15.36 0.12 -11.02
C GLN A 189 -16.22 0.12 -12.30
N ALA A 190 -17.49 -0.30 -12.22
CA ALA A 190 -18.37 -0.27 -13.39
C ALA A 190 -18.67 1.16 -13.88
N ALA A 191 -18.72 2.16 -12.98
CA ALA A 191 -18.85 3.55 -13.36
C ALA A 191 -17.54 4.10 -13.97
N ASP A 192 -16.40 3.77 -13.37
CA ASP A 192 -15.07 4.16 -13.82
C ASP A 192 -14.74 3.60 -15.21
N LEU A 193 -15.04 2.33 -15.45
CA LEU A 193 -14.90 1.70 -16.77
C LEU A 193 -15.73 2.42 -17.84
N ARG A 194 -16.97 2.83 -17.51
CA ARG A 194 -17.82 3.59 -18.45
C ARG A 194 -17.31 5.00 -18.69
N ALA A 195 -16.82 5.68 -17.66
CA ALA A 195 -16.26 7.01 -17.78
C ALA A 195 -15.00 6.97 -18.66
N TYR A 196 -14.08 6.05 -18.38
CA TYR A 196 -12.86 5.86 -19.16
C TYR A 196 -13.16 5.45 -20.60
N ALA A 197 -14.15 4.57 -20.83
CA ALA A 197 -14.62 4.27 -22.19
C ALA A 197 -15.09 5.50 -22.96
N GLY A 198 -15.69 6.49 -22.29
CA GLY A 198 -16.04 7.76 -22.91
C GLY A 198 -14.82 8.62 -23.26
N GLU A 199 -13.75 8.55 -22.46
CA GLU A 199 -12.51 9.31 -22.66
C GLU A 199 -11.67 8.79 -23.83
N VAL A 200 -11.65 7.47 -24.04
CA VAL A 200 -10.85 6.81 -25.09
C VAL A 200 -11.68 6.31 -26.28
N ALA A 201 -12.94 6.73 -26.35
CA ALA A 201 -13.90 6.26 -27.35
C ALA A 201 -13.37 6.44 -28.78
N GLY A 202 -13.43 5.37 -29.56
CA GLY A 202 -13.04 5.39 -30.98
C GLY A 202 -11.54 5.33 -31.24
N THR A 203 -10.70 5.18 -30.21
CA THR A 203 -9.29 4.81 -30.39
C THR A 203 -9.16 3.44 -31.04
N SER A 204 -9.95 2.45 -30.61
CA SER A 204 -10.04 1.11 -31.21
C SER A 204 -11.40 0.50 -30.92
N SER A 205 -12.00 -0.15 -31.93
CA SER A 205 -13.27 -0.86 -31.77
C SER A 205 -13.18 -2.03 -30.80
N GLU A 206 -12.01 -2.66 -30.72
CA GLU A 206 -11.70 -3.76 -29.82
C GLU A 206 -11.62 -3.28 -28.37
N LEU A 207 -10.95 -2.14 -28.13
CA LEU A 207 -10.89 -1.50 -26.82
C LEU A 207 -12.26 -1.06 -26.33
N ASP A 208 -13.05 -0.41 -27.20
CA ASP A 208 -14.42 0.00 -26.90
C ASP A 208 -15.28 -1.22 -26.47
N GLY A 209 -15.12 -2.35 -27.18
CA GLY A 209 -15.79 -3.61 -26.86
C GLY A 209 -15.35 -4.20 -25.52
N ALA A 210 -14.04 -4.25 -25.28
CA ALA A 210 -13.48 -4.79 -24.04
C ALA A 210 -13.92 -3.99 -22.81
N LEU A 211 -13.92 -2.65 -22.88
CA LEU A 211 -14.38 -1.78 -21.80
C LEU A 211 -15.88 -1.91 -21.53
N ALA A 212 -16.71 -1.98 -22.59
CA ALA A 212 -18.15 -2.17 -22.44
C ALA A 212 -18.47 -3.51 -21.76
N GLU A 213 -17.78 -4.58 -22.16
CA GLU A 213 -17.94 -5.91 -21.57
C GLU A 213 -17.43 -5.96 -20.12
N ALA A 214 -16.27 -5.38 -19.83
CA ALA A 214 -15.73 -5.27 -18.48
C ALA A 214 -16.68 -4.49 -17.55
N ALA A 215 -17.26 -3.38 -18.02
CA ALA A 215 -18.21 -2.57 -17.25
C ALA A 215 -19.50 -3.36 -16.96
N ARG A 216 -19.98 -4.14 -17.93
CA ARG A 216 -21.14 -5.01 -17.76
C ARG A 216 -20.84 -6.14 -16.77
N ALA A 217 -19.74 -6.86 -16.95
CA ALA A 217 -19.33 -7.94 -16.04
C ALA A 217 -19.14 -7.43 -14.60
N SER A 218 -18.57 -6.24 -14.42
CA SER A 218 -18.43 -5.59 -13.10
C SER A 218 -19.79 -5.26 -12.46
N ALA A 219 -20.74 -4.76 -13.24
CA ALA A 219 -22.10 -4.49 -12.76
C ALA A 219 -22.85 -5.78 -12.40
N ASP A 220 -22.77 -6.81 -13.25
CA ASP A 220 -23.36 -8.13 -13.02
C ASP A 220 -22.71 -8.83 -11.80
N PHE A 221 -21.42 -8.56 -11.55
CA PHE A 221 -20.76 -9.03 -10.35
C PHE A 221 -21.27 -8.33 -9.09
N ALA A 222 -21.43 -7.01 -9.12
CA ALA A 222 -22.04 -6.25 -8.02
C ALA A 222 -23.46 -6.74 -7.71
N ASP A 223 -24.30 -6.99 -8.73
CA ASP A 223 -25.66 -7.53 -8.56
C ASP A 223 -25.65 -8.89 -7.84
N TRP A 224 -24.72 -9.77 -8.21
CA TRP A 224 -24.57 -11.06 -7.54
C TRP A 224 -24.07 -10.93 -6.10
N VAL A 225 -23.09 -10.05 -5.84
CA VAL A 225 -22.63 -9.79 -4.46
C VAL A 225 -23.79 -9.30 -3.60
N GLU A 226 -24.60 -8.39 -4.13
CA GLU A 226 -25.80 -7.86 -3.47
C GLU A 226 -26.86 -8.94 -3.23
N ALA A 227 -27.08 -9.85 -4.19
CA ALA A 227 -28.02 -10.96 -4.03
C ALA A 227 -27.58 -11.99 -2.98
N GLU A 228 -26.27 -12.21 -2.83
CA GLU A 228 -25.67 -13.12 -1.86
C GLU A 228 -25.57 -12.51 -0.44
N LEU A 229 -25.48 -11.19 -0.33
CA LEU A 229 -25.27 -10.46 0.94
C LEU A 229 -26.26 -10.84 2.06
N PRO A 230 -27.57 -11.04 1.83
CA PRO A 230 -28.50 -11.45 2.88
C PRO A 230 -28.12 -12.76 3.58
N GLY A 231 -27.40 -13.65 2.88
CA GLY A 231 -26.89 -14.91 3.42
C GLY A 231 -25.60 -14.78 4.23
N LYS A 232 -24.96 -13.60 4.27
CA LYS A 232 -23.69 -13.37 4.96
C LYS A 232 -23.92 -12.86 6.38
N THR A 233 -23.39 -13.56 7.37
CA THR A 233 -23.60 -13.29 8.81
C THR A 233 -22.33 -13.35 9.65
N GLY A 234 -21.19 -13.69 9.05
CA GLY A 234 -19.92 -13.84 9.74
C GLY A 234 -19.13 -12.53 9.85
N PRO A 235 -18.11 -12.51 10.72
CA PRO A 235 -17.29 -11.32 10.95
C PRO A 235 -16.35 -11.03 9.78
N SER A 236 -16.07 -9.74 9.58
CA SER A 236 -15.00 -9.24 8.72
C SER A 236 -13.63 -9.31 9.42
N GLY A 237 -13.59 -8.95 10.70
CA GLY A 237 -12.36 -8.94 11.51
C GLY A 237 -11.65 -10.29 11.66
N ILE A 238 -10.35 -10.22 11.91
CA ILE A 238 -9.43 -11.36 12.11
C ILE A 238 -9.21 -11.74 13.58
N GLY A 239 -9.74 -10.94 14.52
CA GLY A 239 -9.54 -11.13 15.96
C GLY A 239 -8.25 -10.50 16.49
N PRO A 240 -8.18 -10.22 17.80
CA PRO A 240 -7.08 -9.46 18.41
C PRO A 240 -5.74 -10.21 18.40
N GLU A 241 -5.74 -11.54 18.49
CA GLU A 241 -4.51 -12.35 18.47
C GLU A 241 -3.87 -12.31 17.08
N ALA A 242 -4.67 -12.52 16.03
CA ALA A 242 -4.21 -12.45 14.65
C ALA A 242 -3.76 -11.03 14.29
N TYR A 243 -4.51 -10.02 14.72
CA TYR A 243 -4.13 -8.62 14.54
C TYR A 243 -2.80 -8.32 15.22
N THR A 244 -2.64 -8.68 16.50
CA THR A 244 -1.38 -8.50 17.24
C THR A 244 -0.21 -9.18 16.53
N TRP A 245 -0.40 -10.41 16.05
CA TRP A 245 0.63 -11.11 15.30
C TRP A 245 1.00 -10.36 14.02
N TYR A 246 0.01 -9.91 13.26
CA TYR A 246 0.20 -9.17 12.00
C TYR A 246 0.97 -7.87 12.24
N MET A 247 0.59 -7.11 13.25
CA MET A 247 1.26 -5.85 13.60
C MET A 247 2.73 -6.06 13.97
N HIS A 248 3.06 -7.10 14.73
CA HIS A 248 4.46 -7.39 15.11
C HIS A 248 5.30 -7.97 13.98
N ASN A 249 4.71 -8.82 13.12
CA ASN A 249 5.47 -9.66 12.20
C ASN A 249 5.44 -9.20 10.74
N VAL A 250 4.51 -8.30 10.40
CA VAL A 250 4.34 -7.71 9.06
C VAL A 250 4.59 -6.20 9.13
N HIS A 251 3.80 -5.44 9.89
CA HIS A 251 4.02 -3.99 10.04
C HIS A 251 5.18 -3.61 10.97
N LEU A 252 5.83 -4.60 11.60
CA LEU A 252 6.96 -4.42 12.53
C LEU A 252 6.69 -3.41 13.67
N SER A 253 5.42 -3.23 14.04
CA SER A 253 5.00 -2.39 15.15
C SER A 253 5.27 -3.08 16.48
N PRO A 254 5.80 -2.39 17.50
CA PRO A 254 6.07 -2.99 18.81
C PRO A 254 4.80 -3.17 19.66
N TYR A 255 3.64 -2.66 19.21
CA TYR A 255 2.42 -2.62 20.00
C TYR A 255 1.41 -3.70 19.59
N SER A 256 0.85 -4.38 20.59
CA SER A 256 -0.28 -5.28 20.42
C SER A 256 -1.57 -4.54 20.06
N TRP A 257 -2.60 -5.27 19.64
CA TRP A 257 -3.93 -4.70 19.38
C TRP A 257 -4.47 -3.91 20.59
N GLY A 258 -4.30 -4.44 21.81
CA GLY A 258 -4.80 -3.82 23.03
C GLY A 258 -4.06 -2.53 23.41
N GLU A 259 -2.75 -2.50 23.18
CA GLU A 259 -1.93 -1.31 23.39
C GLU A 259 -2.28 -0.22 22.37
N GLN A 260 -2.42 -0.58 21.10
CA GLN A 260 -2.85 0.35 20.05
C GLN A 260 -4.24 0.92 20.34
N LEU A 261 -5.21 0.08 20.73
CA LEU A 261 -6.54 0.57 21.14
C LEU A 261 -6.46 1.54 22.32
N THR A 262 -5.56 1.31 23.26
CA THR A 262 -5.35 2.20 24.41
C THR A 262 -4.78 3.55 23.96
N LEU A 263 -3.76 3.54 23.10
CA LEU A 263 -3.17 4.75 22.51
C LEU A 263 -4.20 5.54 21.70
N MET A 264 -4.95 4.88 20.82
CA MET A 264 -5.98 5.49 19.99
C MET A 264 -7.12 6.10 20.81
N ARG A 265 -7.56 5.44 21.90
CA ARG A 265 -8.60 6.01 22.79
C ARG A 265 -8.11 7.24 23.54
N ARG A 266 -6.86 7.22 24.01
CA ARG A 266 -6.24 8.40 24.61
C ARG A 266 -6.15 9.54 23.60
N GLU A 267 -5.73 9.22 22.38
CA GLU A 267 -5.55 10.20 21.32
C GLU A 267 -6.87 10.82 20.89
N LEU A 268 -7.92 10.02 20.66
CA LEU A 268 -9.26 10.53 20.38
C LEU A 268 -9.77 11.49 21.47
N ALA A 269 -9.56 11.15 22.74
CA ALA A 269 -9.94 12.02 23.85
C ALA A 269 -9.15 13.34 23.84
N ARG A 270 -7.85 13.27 23.53
CA ARG A 270 -6.98 14.44 23.39
C ARG A 270 -7.42 15.33 22.22
N SER A 271 -7.62 14.77 21.02
CA SER A 271 -8.05 15.51 19.84
C SER A 271 -9.40 16.19 20.07
N HIS A 272 -10.36 15.50 20.71
CA HIS A 272 -11.64 16.12 21.07
C HIS A 272 -11.48 17.28 22.05
N ALA A 273 -10.62 17.14 23.07
CA ALA A 273 -10.35 18.23 24.00
C ALA A 273 -9.70 19.43 23.31
N SER A 274 -8.67 19.20 22.49
CA SER A 274 -8.00 20.24 21.70
C SER A 274 -8.98 20.95 20.76
N LEU A 275 -9.83 20.20 20.05
CA LEU A 275 -10.88 20.77 19.19
C LEU A 275 -11.79 21.72 19.98
N ARG A 276 -12.30 21.31 21.15
CA ARG A 276 -13.16 22.18 21.96
C ARG A 276 -12.46 23.43 22.47
N LEU A 277 -11.16 23.32 22.79
CA LEU A 277 -10.36 24.47 23.21
C LEU A 277 -10.14 25.45 22.06
N GLU A 278 -9.84 24.96 20.85
CA GLU A 278 -9.67 25.78 19.66
C GLU A 278 -11.00 26.39 19.20
N GLU A 279 -12.12 25.65 19.22
CA GLU A 279 -13.45 26.20 18.98
C GLU A 279 -13.76 27.35 19.95
N ASN A 280 -13.46 27.19 21.23
CA ASN A 280 -13.67 28.24 22.22
C ASN A 280 -12.73 29.42 21.97
N ARG A 281 -11.44 29.21 21.68
CA ARG A 281 -10.46 30.27 21.37
C ARG A 281 -10.92 31.09 20.16
N ASN A 282 -11.41 30.42 19.13
CA ASN A 282 -11.75 30.99 17.84
C ASN A 282 -13.24 31.38 17.70
N ARG A 283 -14.04 31.26 18.75
CA ARG A 283 -15.52 31.50 18.76
C ARG A 283 -15.99 32.88 18.29
N HIS A 284 -15.08 33.85 18.17
CA HIS A 284 -15.37 35.21 17.72
C HIS A 284 -14.87 35.49 16.29
N LEU A 285 -14.24 34.52 15.64
CA LEU A 285 -13.85 34.58 14.24
C LEU A 285 -15.04 34.17 13.35
N PRO A 286 -15.15 34.73 12.13
CA PRO A 286 -16.12 34.24 11.16
C PRO A 286 -15.79 32.80 10.74
N PRO A 287 -16.80 31.98 10.37
CA PRO A 287 -16.57 30.67 9.78
C PRO A 287 -15.73 30.76 8.51
N LEU A 288 -14.87 29.76 8.28
CA LEU A 288 -14.14 29.65 7.01
C LEU A 288 -15.11 29.35 5.86
N GLU A 289 -15.05 30.19 4.83
CA GLU A 289 -15.83 30.02 3.60
C GLU A 289 -15.10 29.09 2.63
N ARG A 290 -15.87 28.40 1.79
CA ARG A 290 -15.30 27.55 0.74
C ARG A 290 -14.76 28.41 -0.41
N ILE A 291 -13.70 27.95 -1.05
CA ILE A 291 -13.28 28.35 -2.38
C ILE A 291 -14.42 28.05 -3.36
N LEU A 292 -14.80 29.04 -4.18
CA LEU A 292 -15.97 28.96 -5.07
C LEU A 292 -15.63 29.04 -6.56
N THR A 293 -14.39 29.33 -6.92
CA THR A 293 -13.97 29.51 -8.32
C THR A 293 -12.70 28.75 -8.62
N VAL A 294 -12.50 28.42 -9.90
CA VAL A 294 -11.28 27.78 -10.41
C VAL A 294 -10.07 28.66 -10.13
N ASP A 295 -10.12 29.94 -10.53
CA ASP A 295 -9.01 30.88 -10.34
C ASP A 295 -8.56 31.01 -8.88
N GLU A 296 -9.52 30.97 -7.94
CA GLU A 296 -9.19 31.06 -6.51
C GLU A 296 -8.62 29.73 -5.97
N TYR A 297 -9.10 28.60 -6.49
CA TYR A 297 -8.57 27.28 -6.15
C TYR A 297 -7.11 27.16 -6.55
N ASP A 298 -6.82 27.38 -7.82
CA ASP A 298 -5.48 27.23 -8.38
C ASP A 298 -4.50 28.17 -7.65
N ARG A 299 -4.89 29.45 -7.49
CA ARG A 299 -4.09 30.44 -6.77
C ARG A 299 -3.82 30.07 -5.32
N ARG A 300 -4.83 29.62 -4.54
CA ARG A 300 -4.62 29.29 -3.12
C ARG A 300 -3.84 27.99 -2.94
N LEU A 301 -4.03 26.99 -3.80
CA LEU A 301 -3.29 25.74 -3.73
C LEU A 301 -1.81 25.96 -4.08
N ASP A 302 -1.51 26.73 -5.12
CA ASP A 302 -0.13 27.09 -5.47
C ASP A 302 0.57 27.89 -4.38
N GLN A 303 -0.11 28.89 -3.80
CA GLN A 303 0.44 29.66 -2.67
C GLN A 303 0.68 28.79 -1.43
N SER A 304 -0.15 27.78 -1.23
CA SER A 304 0.03 26.82 -0.13
C SER A 304 1.28 25.97 -0.33
N VAL A 305 1.61 25.58 -1.59
CA VAL A 305 2.91 24.93 -1.90
C VAL A 305 4.05 25.89 -1.59
N ASP A 306 3.99 27.12 -2.12
CA ASP A 306 5.05 28.12 -1.91
C ASP A 306 5.35 28.31 -0.42
N ARG A 307 4.29 28.53 0.37
CA ARG A 307 4.39 28.72 1.82
C ARG A 307 5.04 27.51 2.50
N TYR A 308 4.64 26.31 2.11
CA TYR A 308 5.14 25.09 2.73
C TYR A 308 6.62 24.85 2.41
N MET A 309 7.01 25.02 1.15
CA MET A 309 8.41 24.87 0.74
C MET A 309 9.30 25.91 1.41
N THR A 310 8.87 27.18 1.46
CA THR A 310 9.58 28.23 2.21
C THR A 310 9.70 27.90 3.69
N PHE A 311 8.62 27.40 4.31
CA PHE A 311 8.65 26.99 5.72
C PHE A 311 9.67 25.87 5.98
N LEU A 312 9.70 24.82 5.15
CA LEU A 312 10.66 23.72 5.30
C LEU A 312 12.11 24.21 5.20
N GLU A 313 12.38 25.13 4.27
CA GLU A 313 13.71 25.73 4.07
C GLU A 313 14.11 26.67 5.22
N GLU A 314 13.26 27.64 5.57
CA GLU A 314 13.57 28.69 6.55
C GLU A 314 13.67 28.15 7.99
N GLU A 315 12.84 27.17 8.35
CA GLU A 315 12.86 26.53 9.68
C GLU A 315 13.85 25.35 9.75
N GLU A 316 14.62 25.11 8.68
CA GLU A 316 15.65 24.06 8.59
C GLU A 316 15.10 22.67 9.02
N VAL A 317 13.86 22.36 8.64
CA VAL A 317 13.15 21.13 9.05
C VAL A 317 13.83 19.91 8.43
N GLU A 318 14.15 20.01 7.14
CA GLU A 318 14.80 18.97 6.34
C GLU A 318 15.54 19.60 5.15
N THR A 319 16.30 18.78 4.42
CA THR A 319 16.90 19.21 3.16
C THR A 319 15.82 19.34 2.09
N VAL A 320 15.60 20.55 1.59
CA VAL A 320 14.70 20.81 0.48
C VAL A 320 15.37 20.41 -0.84
N GLU A 321 14.83 19.38 -1.49
CA GLU A 321 15.34 18.85 -2.75
C GLU A 321 14.61 19.46 -3.96
N GLU A 322 15.27 19.52 -5.13
CA GLU A 322 14.76 20.19 -6.34
C GLU A 322 13.40 19.67 -6.84
N TRP A 323 13.06 18.42 -6.52
CA TRP A 323 11.84 17.75 -6.98
C TRP A 323 10.63 17.94 -6.05
N MET A 324 10.82 18.43 -4.82
CA MET A 324 9.76 18.48 -3.80
C MET A 324 8.61 19.42 -4.19
N ASP A 325 8.92 20.62 -4.71
CA ASP A 325 7.91 21.59 -5.16
C ASP A 325 7.03 21.00 -6.28
N ALA A 326 7.68 20.41 -7.29
CA ALA A 326 6.99 19.80 -8.42
C ALA A 326 6.10 18.63 -7.99
N ALA A 327 6.58 17.79 -7.07
CA ALA A 327 5.82 16.68 -6.50
C ALA A 327 4.53 17.15 -5.81
N LEU A 328 4.60 18.21 -5.01
CA LEU A 328 3.43 18.76 -4.32
C LEU A 328 2.45 19.46 -5.27
N ARG A 329 2.93 20.14 -6.30
CA ARG A 329 2.05 20.80 -7.29
C ARG A 329 1.30 19.78 -8.14
N ALA A 330 1.93 18.66 -8.47
CA ALA A 330 1.31 17.60 -9.26
C ALA A 330 0.02 17.06 -8.62
N VAL A 331 -0.12 17.19 -7.29
CA VAL A 331 -1.24 16.63 -6.51
C VAL A 331 -2.19 17.69 -5.95
N ASN A 332 -2.08 18.95 -6.39
CA ASN A 332 -3.05 20.00 -6.05
C ASN A 332 -4.49 19.69 -6.53
N GLY A 333 -4.62 18.76 -7.49
CA GLY A 333 -5.89 18.38 -8.07
C GLY A 333 -6.50 19.51 -8.91
N SER A 334 -7.82 19.51 -9.05
CA SER A 334 -8.54 20.53 -9.81
C SER A 334 -9.84 20.92 -9.13
N PHE A 335 -10.27 22.16 -9.37
CA PHE A 335 -11.53 22.65 -8.85
C PHE A 335 -12.70 21.79 -9.35
N THR A 336 -13.47 21.27 -8.39
CA THR A 336 -14.72 20.54 -8.62
C THR A 336 -15.83 21.35 -7.97
N PRO A 337 -16.86 21.81 -8.71
CA PRO A 337 -17.96 22.56 -8.11
C PRO A 337 -18.78 21.67 -7.15
N ALA A 338 -19.38 22.28 -6.13
CA ALA A 338 -20.35 21.63 -5.25
C ALA A 338 -21.61 22.52 -5.19
N ALA A 339 -22.78 21.90 -5.21
CA ALA A 339 -24.04 22.61 -5.08
C ALA A 339 -24.16 23.29 -3.70
N PRO A 340 -24.96 24.37 -3.56
CA PRO A 340 -25.22 24.97 -2.26
C PRO A 340 -25.74 23.94 -1.25
N GLY A 341 -25.03 23.78 -0.13
CA GLY A 341 -25.37 22.81 0.92
C GLY A 341 -24.91 21.37 0.67
N GLU A 342 -24.29 21.08 -0.48
CA GLU A 342 -23.64 19.80 -0.72
C GLU A 342 -22.41 19.65 0.20
N ILE A 343 -22.27 18.46 0.80
CA ILE A 343 -21.14 18.10 1.65
C ILE A 343 -20.16 17.30 0.78
N ARG A 344 -18.94 17.81 0.64
CA ARG A 344 -17.82 17.10 0.01
C ARG A 344 -17.27 16.05 0.97
N ASN A 345 -16.36 15.22 0.48
CA ASN A 345 -15.59 14.36 1.39
C ASN A 345 -14.79 15.20 2.39
N PHE A 346 -14.40 14.58 3.51
CA PHE A 346 -13.76 15.26 4.63
C PHE A 346 -12.53 16.09 4.21
N PHE A 347 -11.60 15.50 3.45
CA PHE A 347 -10.38 16.18 3.02
C PHE A 347 -10.66 17.36 2.10
N GLN A 348 -11.59 17.20 1.15
CA GLN A 348 -12.02 18.30 0.30
C GLN A 348 -12.71 19.42 1.10
N GLU A 349 -13.45 19.13 2.17
CA GLU A 349 -14.00 20.18 3.03
C GLU A 349 -12.89 21.00 3.72
N VAL A 350 -11.77 20.37 4.09
CA VAL A 350 -10.60 21.07 4.66
C VAL A 350 -9.91 21.90 3.59
N ILE A 351 -9.47 21.28 2.48
CA ILE A 351 -8.74 21.94 1.39
C ILE A 351 -9.50 23.14 0.84
N TYR A 352 -10.82 23.00 0.60
CA TYR A 352 -11.61 24.09 0.04
C TYR A 352 -11.81 25.25 1.01
N ARG A 353 -11.57 25.09 2.32
CA ARG A 353 -11.64 26.19 3.28
C ARG A 353 -10.26 26.78 3.55
N ASP A 354 -9.31 25.90 3.77
CA ASP A 354 -7.93 26.27 4.02
C ASP A 354 -6.96 25.19 3.52
N PRO A 355 -6.36 25.37 2.33
CA PRO A 355 -5.36 24.46 1.81
C PRO A 355 -4.16 24.29 2.74
N ASP A 356 -3.78 25.34 3.48
CA ASP A 356 -2.62 25.32 4.38
C ASP A 356 -2.82 24.31 5.51
N ALA A 357 -4.06 24.14 5.98
CA ALA A 357 -4.39 23.22 7.08
C ALA A 357 -4.14 21.74 6.72
N PHE A 358 -4.18 21.38 5.44
CA PHE A 358 -3.96 20.00 4.98
C PHE A 358 -2.65 19.82 4.20
N ARG A 359 -1.97 20.92 3.86
CA ARG A 359 -0.70 20.88 3.14
C ARG A 359 0.38 20.02 3.80
N PRO A 360 0.56 20.01 5.14
CA PRO A 360 1.55 19.13 5.78
C PRO A 360 1.30 17.65 5.51
N HIS A 361 0.04 17.22 5.44
CA HIS A 361 -0.30 15.83 5.15
C HIS A 361 0.22 15.41 3.77
N MET A 362 0.27 16.33 2.79
CA MET A 362 0.79 16.06 1.44
C MET A 362 2.29 15.72 1.42
N HIS A 363 2.98 15.74 2.56
CA HIS A 363 4.38 15.33 2.68
C HIS A 363 4.60 13.86 2.26
N HIS A 364 3.61 12.97 2.31
CA HIS A 364 3.78 11.63 1.73
C HIS A 364 4.00 11.65 0.21
N TRP A 365 3.52 12.68 -0.51
CA TRP A 365 3.79 12.82 -1.95
C TRP A 365 5.23 13.21 -2.24
N ILE A 366 5.88 13.92 -1.31
CA ILE A 366 7.33 14.13 -1.34
C ILE A 366 8.03 12.77 -1.20
N GLU A 367 7.64 11.97 -0.20
CA GLU A 367 8.25 10.66 0.04
C GLU A 367 8.00 9.67 -1.12
N LEU A 368 6.85 9.73 -1.77
CA LEU A 368 6.55 8.94 -2.96
C LEU A 368 7.39 9.38 -4.16
N ALA A 369 7.51 10.69 -4.40
CA ALA A 369 8.35 11.23 -5.47
C ALA A 369 9.83 10.87 -5.26
N ARG A 370 10.30 10.85 -4.01
CA ARG A 370 11.67 10.44 -3.67
C ARG A 370 12.02 9.07 -4.23
N MET A 371 11.10 8.11 -4.22
CA MET A 371 11.38 6.76 -4.75
C MET A 371 11.69 6.78 -6.26
N ARG A 372 11.24 7.79 -7.00
CA ARG A 372 11.53 7.98 -8.42
C ARG A 372 12.78 8.83 -8.64
N GLU A 373 12.92 9.92 -7.87
CA GLU A 373 13.94 10.96 -8.10
C GLU A 373 15.27 10.67 -7.37
N ASP A 374 15.23 10.07 -6.18
CA ASP A 374 16.38 9.68 -5.35
C ASP A 374 16.15 8.30 -4.71
N PRO A 375 16.13 7.22 -5.53
CA PRO A 375 15.85 5.88 -5.04
C PRO A 375 16.93 5.41 -4.05
N HIS A 376 16.47 4.76 -2.99
CA HIS A 376 17.36 4.22 -1.95
C HIS A 376 18.41 3.23 -2.54
N PRO A 377 19.68 3.24 -2.12
CA PRO A 377 20.73 2.41 -2.73
C PRO A 377 20.56 0.88 -2.54
N SER A 378 19.84 0.45 -1.51
CA SER A 378 19.42 -0.94 -1.36
C SER A 378 18.29 -1.28 -2.32
N ALA A 379 18.50 -2.28 -3.18
CA ALA A 379 17.50 -2.77 -4.13
C ALA A 379 16.19 -3.22 -3.46
N ILE A 380 16.25 -3.67 -2.19
CA ILE A 380 15.09 -4.09 -1.42
C ILE A 380 14.25 -2.88 -1.01
N ARG A 381 14.90 -1.83 -0.47
CA ARG A 381 14.22 -0.59 -0.04
C ARG A 381 13.87 0.36 -1.20
N ALA A 382 14.52 0.23 -2.35
CA ALA A 382 14.13 0.91 -3.59
C ALA A 382 12.85 0.33 -4.21
N THR A 383 12.51 -0.92 -3.85
CA THR A 383 11.33 -1.60 -4.39
C THR A 383 10.13 -1.36 -3.45
N PRO A 384 8.95 -0.98 -3.97
CA PRO A 384 7.72 -0.95 -3.19
C PRO A 384 7.50 -2.25 -2.41
N SER A 385 7.39 -2.12 -1.08
CA SER A 385 7.17 -3.24 -0.19
C SER A 385 5.75 -3.81 -0.34
N LEU A 386 5.62 -5.12 -0.24
CA LEU A 386 4.32 -5.78 -0.27
C LEU A 386 3.56 -5.66 1.07
N TYR A 387 2.28 -6.06 1.07
CA TYR A 387 1.43 -6.24 2.26
C TYR A 387 1.32 -4.99 3.15
N ASN A 388 1.21 -3.81 2.52
CA ASN A 388 1.07 -2.54 3.21
C ASN A 388 2.22 -2.21 4.19
N ILE A 389 3.38 -2.87 4.13
CA ILE A 389 4.47 -2.65 5.10
C ILE A 389 4.92 -1.17 5.12
N TYR A 390 4.82 -0.49 3.98
CA TYR A 390 5.24 0.91 3.82
C TYR A 390 4.23 1.92 4.39
N ASP A 391 2.97 1.56 4.60
CA ASP A 391 1.90 2.52 4.95
C ASP A 391 2.20 3.27 6.25
N HIS A 392 2.68 2.57 7.27
CA HIS A 392 3.07 3.13 8.55
C HIS A 392 4.18 4.17 8.46
N ARG A 393 5.08 4.02 7.47
CA ARG A 393 6.14 4.99 7.21
C ARG A 393 5.56 6.21 6.52
N SER A 394 4.77 6.00 5.46
CA SER A 394 4.22 7.10 4.63
C SER A 394 3.16 7.88 5.39
N GLU A 395 2.04 7.22 5.71
CA GLU A 395 0.86 7.81 6.34
C GLU A 395 1.13 8.21 7.79
N GLY A 396 1.94 7.40 8.49
CA GLY A 396 2.34 7.71 9.86
C GLY A 396 3.22 8.96 9.93
N LEU A 397 4.11 9.17 8.95
CA LEU A 397 4.90 10.40 8.85
C LEU A 397 4.02 11.58 8.46
N ALA A 398 3.22 11.46 7.40
CA ALA A 398 2.30 12.50 6.92
C ALA A 398 1.38 13.02 8.05
N THR A 399 0.75 12.09 8.79
CA THR A 399 -0.07 12.44 9.95
C THR A 399 0.74 13.06 11.09
N GLY A 400 1.96 12.56 11.31
CA GLY A 400 2.86 13.08 12.34
C GLY A 400 3.30 14.52 12.08
N VAL A 401 3.66 14.84 10.84
CA VAL A 401 4.15 16.17 10.48
C VAL A 401 3.08 17.25 10.55
N GLU A 402 1.80 16.93 10.38
CA GLU A 402 0.69 17.86 10.62
C GLU A 402 0.77 18.51 12.00
N GLU A 403 0.89 17.71 13.06
CA GLU A 403 0.97 18.21 14.43
C GLU A 403 2.35 18.80 14.73
N MET A 404 3.43 18.18 14.25
CA MET A 404 4.79 18.71 14.46
C MET A 404 4.94 20.11 13.89
N PHE A 405 4.46 20.34 12.66
CA PHE A 405 4.63 21.62 11.97
C PHE A 405 3.64 22.67 12.46
N MET A 406 2.45 22.27 12.92
CA MET A 406 1.59 23.14 13.71
C MET A 406 2.33 23.66 14.96
N HIS A 407 3.09 22.81 15.65
CA HIS A 407 3.88 23.23 16.81
C HIS A 407 5.12 24.06 16.47
N LEU A 408 5.71 23.88 15.29
CA LEU A 408 6.79 24.73 14.78
C LEU A 408 6.29 26.11 14.29
N GLY A 409 4.98 26.27 14.10
CA GLY A 409 4.36 27.56 13.77
C GLY A 409 3.96 27.73 12.31
N LEU A 410 3.80 26.63 11.56
CA LEU A 410 3.29 26.69 10.19
C LEU A 410 1.84 27.23 10.11
N LEU A 411 1.01 26.93 11.12
CA LEU A 411 -0.43 27.27 11.16
C LEU A 411 -0.78 28.27 12.27
#